data_AF-A0AAW9L8E8-F1
#
_entry.id   AF-A0AAW9L8E8-F1
#
_cell.length_a   1.000
_cell.length_b   1.000
_cell.length_c   1.000
_cell.angle_alpha   90.00
_cell.angle_beta   90.00
_cell.angle_gamma   90.00
#
_symmetry.space_group_name_H-M   'P 1'
#
loop_
_entity.id
_entity.type
_entity.pdbx_description
1 polymer ?
#
loop_
_entity_poly.entity_id
_entity_poly.type
_entity_poly.pdbx_seq_one_letter_code
_entity_poly.pdbx_strand_id
1 'polypeptide(L)'
;MVTELRNKLLIAWGTIAVAVGTYLPWLRTNPNLPPDVEIPTIYYTGMSAGFEGFDFALLGAVGLVILLHTVDFQTPTPIVVTLVVGVGTAVFPMYYLSSSTMIGFSATFVPALGWYLTILGGVLFSVAGGLQLPFVIRRPTPTASTRE
;
A
#
# COMPACT_ATOMS: atom_id res chain seq x y z
N MET A 1 -3.66 -22.65 12.63
CA MET A 1 -2.45 -22.03 13.20
C MET A 1 -1.51 -21.46 12.13
N VAL A 2 -0.96 -22.26 11.19
CA VAL A 2 0.00 -21.78 10.18
C VAL A 2 -0.56 -20.65 9.28
N THR A 3 -1.80 -20.79 8.80
CA THR A 3 -2.47 -19.79 7.95
C THR A 3 -2.66 -18.45 8.65
N GLU A 4 -2.98 -18.48 9.93
CA GLU A 4 -3.24 -17.29 10.74
C GLU A 4 -1.94 -16.53 11.05
N LEU A 5 -0.89 -17.27 11.45
CA LEU A 5 0.44 -16.68 11.65
C LEU A 5 0.97 -16.03 10.37
N ARG A 6 0.85 -16.72 9.23
CA ARG A 6 1.25 -16.16 7.93
C ARG A 6 0.55 -14.84 7.64
N ASN A 7 -0.77 -14.76 7.82
CA ASN A 7 -1.53 -13.54 7.54
C ASN A 7 -1.14 -12.41 8.48
N LYS A 8 -0.94 -12.70 9.78
CA LYS A 8 -0.41 -11.73 10.76
C LYS A 8 0.96 -11.20 10.36
N LEU A 9 1.85 -12.07 9.89
CA LEU A 9 3.17 -11.67 9.40
C LEU A 9 3.08 -10.81 8.14
N LEU A 10 2.23 -11.16 7.17
CA LEU A 10 2.02 -10.35 5.96
C LEU A 10 1.51 -8.95 6.31
N ILE A 11 0.54 -8.85 7.21
CA ILE A 11 0.02 -7.55 7.66
C ILE A 11 1.09 -6.78 8.42
N ALA A 12 1.82 -7.42 9.34
CA ALA A 12 2.87 -6.76 10.11
C ALA A 12 3.99 -6.21 9.20
N TRP A 13 4.51 -7.04 8.28
CA TRP A 13 5.52 -6.60 7.33
C TRP A 13 4.99 -5.57 6.34
N GLY A 14 3.72 -5.69 5.93
CA GLY A 14 3.04 -4.69 5.10
C GLY A 14 2.99 -3.33 5.79
N THR A 15 2.56 -3.30 7.06
CA THR A 15 2.52 -2.11 7.90
C THR A 15 3.90 -1.47 8.02
N ILE A 16 4.93 -2.26 8.34
CA ILE A 16 6.30 -1.75 8.48
C ILE A 16 6.78 -1.15 7.16
N ALA A 17 6.57 -1.86 6.04
CA ALA A 17 6.99 -1.40 4.73
C ALA A 17 6.29 -0.09 4.33
N VAL A 18 4.97 0.02 4.51
CA VAL A 18 4.26 1.27 4.21
C VAL A 18 4.71 2.39 5.14
N ALA A 19 4.80 2.15 6.45
CA ALA A 19 5.19 3.18 7.42
C ALA A 19 6.60 3.72 7.12
N VAL A 20 7.58 2.84 6.92
CA VAL A 20 8.93 3.25 6.55
C VAL A 20 8.92 3.93 5.17
N GLY A 21 8.18 3.39 4.22
CA GLY A 21 8.03 3.96 2.88
C GLY A 21 7.49 5.38 2.87
N THR A 22 6.52 5.70 3.73
CA THR A 22 5.94 7.05 3.87
C THR A 22 6.88 8.06 4.50
N TYR A 23 7.94 7.65 5.20
CA TYR A 23 8.90 8.60 5.80
C TYR A 23 10.18 8.77 4.97
N LEU A 24 10.42 7.89 3.99
CA LEU A 24 11.59 7.97 3.12
C LEU A 24 11.29 8.79 1.85
N PRO A 25 12.32 9.31 1.16
CA PRO A 25 12.15 9.92 -0.15
C PRO A 25 11.52 8.93 -1.14
N TRP A 26 10.50 9.40 -1.87
CA TRP A 26 9.85 8.66 -2.96
C TRP A 26 10.49 8.92 -4.31
N LEU A 27 11.13 10.08 -4.46
CA LEU A 27 11.82 10.49 -5.66
C LEU A 27 13.26 10.84 -5.36
N ARG A 28 14.12 10.64 -6.35
CA ARG A 28 15.49 11.14 -6.37
C ARG A 28 15.86 11.57 -7.78
N THR A 29 16.85 12.44 -7.90
CA THR A 29 17.43 12.78 -9.19
C THR A 29 18.00 11.52 -9.85
N ASN A 30 17.74 11.35 -11.13
CA ASN A 30 18.23 10.22 -11.90
C ASN A 30 19.76 10.27 -12.00
N PRO A 31 20.48 9.28 -11.45
CA PRO A 31 21.95 9.28 -11.46
C PRO A 31 22.55 9.04 -12.85
N ASN A 32 21.74 8.61 -13.82
CA ASN A 32 22.16 8.32 -15.18
C ASN A 32 21.98 9.52 -16.13
N LEU A 33 21.64 10.70 -15.61
CA LEU A 33 21.56 11.90 -16.45
C LEU A 33 22.96 12.28 -16.96
N PRO A 34 23.05 12.73 -18.22
CA PRO A 34 24.29 13.31 -18.73
C PRO A 34 24.74 14.49 -17.84
N PRO A 35 26.07 14.67 -17.67
CA PRO A 35 26.61 15.69 -16.75
C PRO A 35 26.32 17.13 -17.19
N ASP A 36 25.92 17.34 -18.44
CA ASP A 36 25.55 18.61 -19.06
C ASP A 36 24.05 18.93 -18.96
N VAL A 37 23.22 18.00 -18.48
CA VAL A 37 21.78 18.25 -18.30
C VAL A 37 21.57 19.13 -17.08
N GLU A 38 21.02 20.31 -17.31
CA GLU A 38 20.55 21.20 -16.25
C GLU A 38 19.39 20.52 -15.51
N ILE A 39 19.63 20.17 -14.24
CA ILE A 39 18.60 19.63 -13.36
C ILE A 39 17.70 20.80 -12.97
N PRO A 40 16.40 20.78 -13.32
CA PRO A 40 15.49 21.85 -12.91
C PRO A 40 15.52 21.98 -11.39
N THR A 41 15.73 23.20 -10.89
CA THR A 41 15.65 23.54 -9.46
C THR A 41 14.18 23.61 -9.00
N ILE A 42 13.36 22.65 -9.46
CA ILE A 42 11.95 22.53 -9.11
C ILE A 42 11.85 21.42 -8.08
N TYR A 43 11.29 21.78 -6.93
CA TYR A 43 11.03 20.82 -5.87
C TYR A 43 9.71 20.10 -6.14
N TYR A 44 9.78 18.78 -6.35
CA TYR A 44 8.61 17.92 -6.44
C TYR A 44 8.31 17.30 -5.07
N THR A 45 7.02 17.24 -4.70
CA THR A 45 6.54 16.43 -3.59
C THR A 45 7.07 15.00 -3.75
N GLY A 46 7.64 14.40 -2.71
CA GLY A 46 8.34 13.11 -2.86
C GLY A 46 9.85 13.17 -2.73
N MET A 47 10.46 14.34 -2.90
CA MET A 47 11.93 14.46 -2.96
C MET A 47 12.63 14.54 -1.59
N SER A 48 12.01 15.11 -0.55
CA SER A 48 12.62 15.16 0.79
C SER A 48 12.20 13.99 1.69
N ALA A 49 10.90 13.83 1.94
CA ALA A 49 10.35 12.79 2.79
C ALA A 49 8.88 12.56 2.41
N GLY A 50 8.53 11.28 2.23
CA GLY A 50 7.15 10.89 1.98
C GLY A 50 6.52 11.57 0.78
N PHE A 51 5.20 11.56 0.76
CA PHE A 51 4.35 12.26 -0.19
C PHE A 51 3.62 13.39 0.56
N GLU A 52 4.30 14.50 0.81
CA GLU A 52 3.87 15.67 1.61
C GLU A 52 2.34 15.96 1.56
N GLY A 53 1.59 15.29 2.44
CA GLY A 53 0.13 15.40 2.55
C GLY A 53 -0.64 14.08 2.41
N PHE A 54 -0.21 13.16 1.55
CA PHE A 54 -0.82 11.83 1.38
C PHE A 54 -0.29 10.80 2.38
N ASP A 55 0.83 11.07 3.04
CA ASP A 55 1.41 10.21 4.08
C ASP A 55 0.40 9.90 5.19
N PHE A 56 -0.37 10.91 5.62
CA PHE A 56 -1.41 10.73 6.63
C PHE A 56 -2.56 9.84 6.15
N ALA A 57 -2.91 9.91 4.86
CA ALA A 57 -3.94 9.05 4.28
C ALA A 57 -3.45 7.59 4.23
N LEU A 58 -2.21 7.35 3.80
CA LEU A 58 -1.59 6.02 3.81
C LEU A 58 -1.49 5.45 5.22
N LEU A 59 -0.96 6.23 6.17
CA LEU A 59 -0.84 5.82 7.57
C LEU A 59 -2.22 5.60 8.22
N GLY A 60 -3.20 6.44 7.90
CA GLY A 60 -4.58 6.27 8.35
C GLY A 60 -5.22 4.98 7.81
N ALA A 61 -5.01 4.67 6.53
CA ALA A 61 -5.48 3.42 5.91
C ALA A 61 -4.82 2.19 6.53
N VAL A 62 -3.50 2.24 6.79
CA VAL A 62 -2.77 1.19 7.51
C VAL A 62 -3.28 1.04 8.95
N GLY A 63 -3.48 2.17 9.65
CA GLY A 63 -4.03 2.20 11.00
C GLY A 63 -5.42 1.56 11.07
N LEU A 64 -6.27 1.79 10.06
CA LEU A 64 -7.57 1.15 9.94
C LEU A 64 -7.45 -0.36 9.74
N VAL A 65 -6.52 -0.83 8.90
CA VAL A 65 -6.25 -2.27 8.72
C VAL A 65 -5.85 -2.93 10.03
N ILE A 66 -4.94 -2.31 10.79
CA ILE A 66 -4.52 -2.80 12.10
C ILE A 66 -5.70 -2.84 13.06
N LEU A 67 -6.45 -1.73 13.18
CA LEU A 67 -7.59 -1.61 14.08
C LEU A 67 -8.62 -2.71 13.82
N LEU A 68 -8.99 -2.91 12.56
CA LEU A 68 -9.97 -3.93 12.17
C LEU A 68 -9.49 -5.37 12.40
N HIS A 69 -8.18 -5.63 12.45
CA HIS A 69 -7.63 -6.94 12.78
C HIS A 69 -7.40 -7.14 14.28
N THR A 70 -7.34 -6.05 15.06
CA THR A 70 -7.23 -6.11 16.53
C THR A 70 -8.59 -6.23 17.22
N VAL A 71 -9.61 -5.57 16.68
CA VAL A 71 -10.98 -5.69 17.16
C VAL A 71 -11.58 -6.92 16.51
N ASP A 72 -11.97 -7.91 17.30
CA ASP A 72 -12.39 -9.23 16.83
C ASP A 72 -13.78 -9.17 16.15
N PHE A 73 -13.79 -8.64 14.93
CA PHE A 73 -14.98 -8.56 14.10
C PHE A 73 -15.24 -9.92 13.45
N GLN A 74 -16.39 -10.53 13.75
CA GLN A 74 -16.84 -11.75 13.07
C GLN A 74 -17.27 -11.50 11.61
N THR A 75 -17.16 -10.27 11.10
CA THR A 75 -17.55 -9.87 9.75
C THR A 75 -16.39 -10.01 8.75
N PRO A 76 -16.66 -10.13 7.44
CA PRO A 76 -15.62 -10.13 6.41
C PRO A 76 -14.99 -8.75 6.17
N THR A 77 -15.43 -7.71 6.89
CA THR A 77 -14.99 -6.32 6.71
C THR A 77 -13.47 -6.14 6.79
N PRO A 78 -12.73 -6.72 7.75
CA PRO A 78 -11.28 -6.55 7.82
C PRO A 78 -10.57 -7.08 6.57
N ILE A 79 -11.07 -8.18 5.98
CA ILE A 79 -10.52 -8.81 4.78
C ILE A 79 -10.67 -7.89 3.57
N VAL A 80 -11.89 -7.38 3.35
CA VAL A 80 -12.19 -6.49 2.22
C VAL A 80 -11.42 -5.18 2.35
N VAL A 81 -11.39 -4.58 3.54
CA VAL A 81 -10.64 -3.34 3.78
C VAL A 81 -9.15 -3.55 3.53
N THR A 82 -8.56 -4.65 4.01
CA THR A 82 -7.14 -4.94 3.78
C THR A 82 -6.81 -5.11 2.31
N LEU A 83 -7.68 -5.78 1.55
CA LEU A 83 -7.50 -5.92 0.10
C LEU A 83 -7.57 -4.57 -0.61
N VAL A 84 -8.59 -3.75 -0.31
CA VAL A 84 -8.79 -2.43 -0.91
C VAL A 84 -7.63 -1.50 -0.57
N VAL A 85 -7.22 -1.45 0.69
CA VAL A 85 -6.05 -0.67 1.14
C VAL A 85 -4.80 -1.16 0.43
N GLY A 86 -4.55 -2.47 0.37
CA GLY A 86 -3.39 -3.02 -0.34
C GLY A 86 -3.33 -2.62 -1.81
N VAL A 87 -4.45 -2.79 -2.53
CA VAL A 87 -4.53 -2.41 -3.95
C VAL A 87 -4.33 -0.91 -4.11
N GLY A 88 -5.01 -0.08 -3.30
CA GLY A 88 -4.88 1.37 -3.35
C GLY A 88 -3.44 1.82 -3.09
N THR A 89 -2.79 1.27 -2.06
CA THR A 89 -1.41 1.57 -1.69
C THR A 89 -0.39 1.11 -2.74
N ALA A 90 -0.68 0.06 -3.51
CA ALA A 90 0.19 -0.38 -4.62
C ALA A 90 -0.05 0.40 -5.92
N VAL A 91 -1.31 0.76 -6.23
CA VAL A 91 -1.68 1.46 -7.48
C VAL A 91 -1.37 2.95 -7.42
N PHE A 92 -1.58 3.60 -6.27
CA PHE A 92 -1.35 5.04 -6.13
C PHE A 92 0.08 5.47 -6.50
N PRO A 93 1.16 4.82 -6.02
CA PRO A 93 2.52 5.17 -6.40
C PRO A 93 2.78 5.00 -7.91
N MET A 94 2.15 4.01 -8.55
CA MET A 94 2.24 3.81 -10.01
C MET A 94 1.56 4.94 -10.78
N TYR A 95 0.34 5.32 -10.36
CA TYR A 95 -0.37 6.45 -10.94
C TYR A 95 0.43 7.74 -10.79
N TYR A 96 1.06 7.95 -9.63
CA TYR A 96 1.88 9.13 -9.40
C TYR A 96 3.06 9.24 -10.39
N LEU A 97 3.76 8.13 -10.67
CA LEU A 97 4.84 8.17 -11.69
C LEU A 97 4.32 8.52 -13.08
N SER A 98 3.08 8.16 -13.41
CA SER A 98 2.49 8.48 -14.72
C SER A 98 1.96 9.92 -14.82
N SER A 99 1.87 10.65 -13.70
CA SER A 99 1.19 11.95 -13.66
C SER A 99 2.02 13.12 -14.20
N SER A 100 3.34 12.97 -14.31
CA SER A 100 4.25 14.02 -14.76
C SER A 100 5.26 13.46 -15.76
N THR A 101 5.56 14.21 -16.81
CA THR A 101 6.58 13.84 -17.80
C THR A 101 8.01 13.89 -17.24
N MET A 102 8.23 14.62 -16.14
CA MET A 102 9.54 14.69 -15.48
C MET A 102 9.80 13.57 -14.47
N ILE A 103 8.76 12.78 -14.15
CA ILE A 103 8.82 11.70 -13.16
C ILE A 103 8.67 10.38 -13.89
N GLY A 104 9.54 9.42 -13.61
CA GLY A 104 9.49 8.11 -14.23
C GLY A 104 10.84 7.42 -14.24
N PHE A 105 10.86 6.15 -14.63
CA PHE A 105 12.09 5.33 -14.61
C PHE A 105 13.18 5.81 -15.58
N SER A 106 12.78 6.56 -16.62
CA SER A 106 13.67 7.12 -17.63
C SER A 106 13.72 8.65 -17.61
N ALA A 107 13.07 9.27 -16.61
CA ALA A 107 12.91 10.72 -16.54
C ALA A 107 13.97 11.37 -15.66
N THR A 108 13.86 12.68 -15.45
CA THR A 108 14.76 13.46 -14.59
C THR A 108 14.69 13.01 -13.13
N PHE A 109 13.49 12.70 -12.64
CA PHE A 109 13.25 12.20 -11.30
C PHE A 109 12.78 10.76 -11.34
N VAL A 110 13.52 9.87 -10.71
CA VAL A 110 13.26 8.43 -10.66
C VAL A 110 12.74 8.01 -9.29
N PRO A 111 12.03 6.87 -9.20
CA PRO A 111 11.63 6.32 -7.91
C PRO A 111 12.83 6.09 -6.98
N ALA A 112 12.63 6.41 -5.71
CA ALA A 112 13.55 6.15 -4.61
C ALA A 112 12.98 5.10 -3.65
N LEU A 113 13.69 4.82 -2.57
CA LEU A 113 13.40 3.70 -1.67
C LEU A 113 11.99 3.75 -1.07
N GLY A 114 11.50 4.94 -0.72
CA GLY A 114 10.16 5.10 -0.13
C GLY A 114 9.06 4.56 -1.05
N TRP A 115 9.16 4.85 -2.34
CA TRP A 115 8.21 4.40 -3.36
C TRP A 115 8.14 2.87 -3.46
N TYR A 116 9.29 2.19 -3.49
CA TYR A 116 9.35 0.73 -3.56
C TYR A 116 8.79 0.05 -2.31
N LEU A 117 9.11 0.60 -1.12
CA LEU A 117 8.62 0.07 0.15
C LEU A 117 7.10 0.23 0.29
N THR A 118 6.54 1.37 -0.14
CA THR A 118 5.10 1.57 -0.14
C THR A 118 4.39 0.57 -1.06
N ILE A 119 4.90 0.32 -2.27
CA ILE A 119 4.34 -0.71 -3.16
C ILE A 119 4.45 -2.09 -2.55
N LEU A 120 5.61 -2.45 -1.99
CA LEU A 120 5.80 -3.73 -1.32
C LEU A 120 4.76 -3.92 -0.21
N GLY A 121 4.54 -2.90 0.61
CA GLY A 121 3.53 -2.93 1.66
C GLY A 121 2.11 -3.10 1.13
N GLY A 122 1.76 -2.39 0.06
CA GLY A 122 0.49 -2.56 -0.65
C GLY A 122 0.28 -3.99 -1.16
N VAL A 123 1.29 -4.57 -1.80
CA VAL A 123 1.26 -5.97 -2.28
C VAL A 123 1.07 -6.95 -1.14
N LEU A 124 1.77 -6.78 -0.02
CA LEU A 124 1.64 -7.65 1.15
C LEU A 124 0.21 -7.62 1.71
N PHE A 125 -0.42 -6.45 1.79
CA PHE A 125 -1.82 -6.33 2.18
C PHE A 125 -2.78 -6.96 1.15
N SER A 126 -2.55 -6.75 -0.15
CA SER A 126 -3.36 -7.38 -1.20
C SER A 126 -3.30 -8.90 -1.13
N VAL A 127 -2.11 -9.47 -0.90
CA VAL A 127 -1.93 -10.92 -0.72
C VAL A 127 -2.62 -11.39 0.57
N ALA A 128 -2.46 -10.66 1.67
CA ALA A 128 -3.09 -11.00 2.95
C ALA A 128 -4.63 -11.03 2.86
N GLY A 129 -5.23 -10.03 2.21
CA GLY A 129 -6.68 -9.96 1.98
C GLY A 129 -7.16 -10.97 0.93
N GLY A 130 -6.44 -11.11 -0.18
CA GLY A 130 -6.78 -12.02 -1.28
C GLY A 130 -6.77 -13.49 -0.87
N LEU A 131 -5.80 -13.91 -0.06
CA LEU A 131 -5.74 -15.28 0.48
C LEU A 131 -6.90 -15.60 1.43
N GLN A 132 -7.55 -14.59 2.01
CA GLN A 132 -8.68 -14.76 2.92
C GLN A 132 -10.05 -14.63 2.23
N LEU A 133 -10.08 -14.12 0.99
CA LEU A 133 -11.30 -13.90 0.21
C LEU A 133 -12.18 -15.17 0.04
N PRO A 134 -11.63 -16.38 -0.18
CA PRO A 134 -12.46 -17.58 -0.31
C PRO A 134 -13.31 -17.90 0.92
N PHE A 135 -12.88 -17.52 2.12
CA PHE A 135 -13.64 -17.72 3.36
C PHE A 135 -14.84 -16.78 3.49
N VAL A 136 -14.79 -15.63 2.82
CA VAL A 136 -15.91 -14.68 2.74
C VAL A 136 -16.98 -15.22 1.80
N ILE A 137 -16.57 -15.71 0.63
CA ILE A 137 -17.47 -16.20 -0.43
C ILE A 137 -18.20 -17.48 0.00
N ARG A 138 -17.58 -18.32 0.83
CA ARG A 138 -18.13 -19.63 1.24
C ARG A 138 -19.07 -19.60 2.45
N ARG A 139 -19.40 -18.45 3.04
CA ARG A 139 -20.32 -18.42 4.20
C ARG A 139 -21.72 -18.88 3.74
N PRO A 140 -22.26 -20.00 4.23
CA PRO A 140 -23.60 -20.45 3.88
C PRO A 140 -24.61 -19.42 4.39
N THR A 141 -25.49 -18.94 3.51
CA THR A 141 -26.69 -18.21 3.93
C THR A 141 -27.46 -19.12 4.89
N PRO A 142 -27.82 -18.68 6.11
CA PRO A 142 -28.68 -19.47 6.96
C PRO A 142 -29.98 -19.72 6.20
N THR A 143 -30.22 -20.97 5.80
CA THR A 143 -31.52 -21.38 5.28
C THR A 143 -32.52 -21.10 6.40
N ALA A 144 -33.36 -20.10 6.20
CA ALA A 144 -34.48 -19.80 7.08
C ALA A 144 -35.27 -21.10 7.27
N SER A 145 -35.27 -21.64 8.48
CA SER A 145 -36.10 -22.79 8.81
C SER A 145 -37.55 -22.33 8.69
N THR A 146 -38.22 -22.74 7.61
CA THR A 146 -39.67 -22.80 7.54
C THR A 146 -40.12 -23.66 8.72
N ARG A 147 -40.66 -23.02 9.75
CA ARG A 147 -41.46 -23.70 10.78
C ARG A 147 -42.85 -23.89 10.18
N GLU A 148 -43.19 -25.14 9.92
CA GLU A 148 -44.57 -25.62 9.79
C GLU A 148 -45.26 -25.65 11.16
#